data_AF-A0A539DZS9-F1
#
_entry.id   AF-A0A539DZS9-F1
#
_cell.length_a   1.000
_cell.length_b   1.000
_cell.length_c   1.000
_cell.angle_alpha   90.00
_cell.angle_beta   90.00
_cell.angle_gamma   90.00
#
_symmetry.space_group_name_H-M   'P 1'
#
loop_
_entity.id
_entity.type
_entity.pdbx_description
1 polymer ?
#
loop_
_entity_poly.entity_id
_entity_poly.type
_entity_poly.pdbx_seq_one_letter_code
_entity_poly.pdbx_strand_id
1 'polypeptide(L)' 'DIIFLRNILIYFDADNKKRIIKRLIEKLQPGGHLFIGHSETLSGVTSDLKFIQASVYEKVK' A
#
# COMPACT_ATOMS: atom_id res chain seq x y z
N ASP A 1 5.20 -9.08 8.60
CA ASP A 1 3.93 -9.72 8.17
C ASP A 1 2.84 -8.77 7.68
N ILE A 2 2.37 -7.81 8.49
CA ILE A 2 1.20 -6.98 8.13
C ILE A 2 1.44 -5.50 8.46
N ILE A 3 1.00 -4.59 7.58
CA ILE A 3 0.98 -3.13 7.80
C ILE A 3 -0.45 -2.61 7.60
N PHE A 4 -0.93 -1.78 8.53
CA PHE A 4 -2.18 -1.04 8.40
C PHE A 4 -1.89 0.45 8.17
N LEU A 5 -2.40 1.00 7.08
CA LEU A 5 -2.27 2.40 6.73
C LEU A 5 -3.62 2.91 6.20
N ARG A 6 -4.56 3.13 7.11
CA ARG A 6 -5.95 3.44 6.77
C ARG A 6 -6.27 4.91 7.04
N ASN A 7 -7.03 5.51 6.13
CA ASN A 7 -7.60 6.86 6.27
C ASN A 7 -6.56 7.99 6.37
N ILE A 8 -5.32 7.74 6.00
CA ILE A 8 -4.22 8.70 6.08
C ILE A 8 -3.69 9.10 4.71
N LEU A 9 -3.80 8.22 3.70
CA LEU A 9 -3.32 8.51 2.34
C LEU A 9 -4.16 9.59 1.66
N ILE A 10 -5.39 9.84 2.13
CA ILE A 10 -6.25 10.91 1.61
C ILE A 10 -5.70 12.32 1.82
N TYR A 11 -4.75 12.50 2.76
CA TYR A 11 -4.16 13.80 3.07
C TYR A 11 -2.91 14.15 2.27
N PHE A 12 -2.41 13.21 1.45
CA PHE A 12 -1.18 13.39 0.69
C PHE A 12 -1.45 13.53 -0.81
N ASP A 13 -0.60 14.28 -1.51
CA ASP A 13 -0.58 14.28 -2.96
C ASP A 13 0.00 12.98 -3.53
N ALA A 14 -0.10 12.78 -4.85
CA ALA A 14 0.31 11.55 -5.50
C ALA A 14 1.81 11.22 -5.35
N ASP A 15 2.69 12.22 -5.31
CA ASP A 15 4.13 11.99 -5.14
C ASP A 15 4.44 11.53 -3.71
N ASN A 16 3.87 12.22 -2.73
CA ASN A 16 4.00 11.82 -1.33
C ASN A 16 3.41 10.43 -1.06
N LYS A 17 2.24 10.09 -1.63
CA LYS A 17 1.67 8.74 -1.54
C LYS A 17 2.65 7.69 -2.06
N LYS A 18 3.24 7.89 -3.25
CA LYS A 18 4.22 6.96 -3.84
C LYS A 18 5.43 6.76 -2.92
N ARG A 19 5.97 7.84 -2.38
CA ARG A 19 7.12 7.78 -1.47
C ARG A 19 6.81 7.06 -0.16
N ILE A 20 5.65 7.33 0.44
CA ILE A 20 5.20 6.65 1.67
C ILE A 20 5.04 5.14 1.40
N ILE A 21 4.29 4.79 0.34
CA ILE A 21 3.99 3.40 0.02
C ILE A 21 5.26 2.62 -0.31
N LYS A 22 6.19 3.19 -1.08
CA LYS A 22 7.47 2.56 -1.38
C LYS A 22 8.23 2.18 -0.10
N ARG A 23 8.34 3.12 0.85
CA ARG A 23 9.03 2.87 2.13
C ARG A 23 8.34 1.79 2.97
N LEU A 24 7.01 1.72 2.94
CA LEU A 24 6.27 0.67 3.66
C LEU A 24 6.48 -0.71 3.03
N ILE A 25 6.44 -0.80 1.69
CA ILE A 25 6.70 -2.05 0.96
C ILE A 25 8.12 -2.54 1.23
N GLU A 26 9.12 -1.66 1.30
CA GLU A 26 10.51 -2.03 1.65
C GLU A 26 10.62 -2.68 3.03
N LYS A 27 9.71 -2.35 3.98
CA LYS A 27 9.66 -2.94 5.32
C LYS A 27 8.76 -4.17 5.41
N LEU A 28 7.92 -4.42 4.42
CA LEU A 28 7.06 -5.58 4.36
C LEU A 28 7.88 -6.79 3.88
N GLN A 29 7.65 -7.97 4.47
CA GLN A 29 8.25 -9.20 3.96
C GLN A 29 7.53 -9.65 2.68
N PRO A 30 8.18 -10.43 1.80
CA PRO A 30 7.49 -11.09 0.69
C PRO A 30 6.29 -11.91 1.24
N GLY A 31 5.12 -11.81 0.60
CA GLY A 31 3.86 -12.40 1.08
C GLY A 31 3.19 -11.63 2.23
N GLY A 32 3.80 -10.55 2.71
CA GLY A 32 3.19 -9.69 3.71
C GLY A 32 2.08 -8.82 3.12
N HIS A 33 1.16 -8.37 3.99
CA HIS A 33 -0.06 -7.67 3.59
C HIS A 33 -0.08 -6.19 4.00
N LEU A 34 -0.59 -5.35 3.11
CA LEU A 34 -0.85 -3.93 3.33
C LEU A 34 -2.37 -3.66 3.26
N PHE A 35 -2.90 -3.08 4.34
CA PHE A 35 -4.30 -2.70 4.45
C PHE A 35 -4.46 -1.18 4.37
N ILE A 36 -5.35 -0.70 3.51
CA ILE A 36 -5.70 0.72 3.38
C ILE A 36 -7.16 1.00 3.74
N GLY A 37 -7.57 2.26 3.69
CA GLY A 37 -8.95 2.70 3.86
C GLY A 37 -9.82 2.41 2.64
N HIS A 38 -11.14 2.43 2.82
CA HIS A 38 -12.11 2.14 1.74
C HIS A 38 -12.12 3.21 0.64
N SER A 39 -11.75 4.44 0.97
CA SER A 39 -11.67 5.57 0.03
C SER A 39 -10.27 5.74 -0.58
N GLU A 40 -9.36 4.80 -0.34
CA GLU A 40 -7.97 4.87 -0.74
C GLU A 40 -7.67 3.84 -1.85
N THR A 41 -6.79 4.20 -2.77
CA THR A 41 -6.38 3.32 -3.89
C THR A 41 -4.88 3.43 -4.12
N LEU A 42 -4.26 2.29 -4.45
CA LEU A 42 -2.85 2.19 -4.83
C LEU A 42 -2.64 1.96 -6.33
N SER A 43 -3.67 2.23 -7.15
CA SER A 43 -3.56 2.11 -8.60
C SER A 43 -2.44 3.01 -9.15
N GLY A 44 -1.50 2.43 -9.90
CA GLY A 44 -0.37 3.15 -10.48
C GLY A 44 0.68 3.65 -9.48
N VAL A 45 0.64 3.17 -8.22
CA VAL A 45 1.61 3.54 -7.18
C VAL A 45 2.88 2.68 -7.25
N THR A 46 2.73 1.38 -7.46
CA THR A 46 3.86 0.42 -7.58
C THR A 46 3.40 -0.87 -8.25
N SER A 47 4.35 -1.60 -8.84
CA SER A 47 4.15 -2.96 -9.37
C SER A 47 4.48 -4.06 -8.35
N ASP A 48 5.02 -3.69 -7.18
CA ASP A 48 5.45 -4.64 -6.14
C ASP A 48 4.30 -5.18 -5.28
N LEU A 49 3.10 -4.62 -5.46
CA LEU A 49 1.88 -5.02 -4.75
C LEU A 49 0.91 -5.70 -5.70
N LYS A 50 0.46 -6.89 -5.32
CA LYS A 50 -0.66 -7.59 -5.91
C LYS A 50 -1.93 -7.21 -5.18
N PHE A 51 -2.97 -6.83 -5.94
CA PHE A 51 -4.30 -6.65 -5.39
C PHE A 51 -4.90 -8.02 -5.01
N ILE A 52 -5.40 -8.14 -3.78
CA ILE A 52 -6.06 -9.36 -3.29
C ILE A 52 -7.57 -9.15 -3.21
N GLN A 53 -7.99 -8.09 -2.52
CA GLN A 53 -9.39 -7.68 -2.41
C GLN A 53 -9.48 -6.20 -2.04
N ALA A 54 -10.69 -5.66 -1.91
CA ALA A 54 -10.90 -4.27 -1.53
C ALA A 54 -10.06 -3.89 -0.30
N SER A 55 -9.26 -2.84 -0.44
CA SER A 55 -8.36 -2.32 0.60
C SER A 55 -7.23 -3.27 1.07
N VAL A 56 -7.00 -4.41 0.42
CA VAL A 56 -5.96 -5.39 0.80
C VAL A 56 -5.02 -5.70 -0.37
N TYR A 57 -3.73 -5.53 -0.11
CA TYR A 57 -2.65 -5.78 -1.06
C TYR A 57 -1.61 -6.71 -0.45
N GLU A 58 -0.97 -7.52 -1.29
CA GLU A 58 0.11 -8.43 -0.91
C GLU A 58 1.40 -8.05 -1.62
N LYS A 59 2.53 -8.06 -0.90
CA LYS A 59 3.85 -7.86 -1.51
C LYS A 59 4.30 -9.11 -2.26
N VAL A 60 4.58 -8.96 -3.55
CA VAL A 60 4.91 -10.08 -4.45
C VAL A 60 6.36 -10.55 -4.31
N LYS A 61 7.28 -9.62 -4.02
CA LYS A 61 8.72 -9.85 -3.86
C LYS A 61 9.25 -8.96 -2.77
#